data_AF-A0A2V8BDK1-F1
#
_entry.id   AF-A0A2V8BDK1-F1
#
_cell.length_a   1.000
_cell.length_b   1.000
_cell.length_c   1.000
_cell.angle_alpha   90.00
_cell.angle_beta   90.00
_cell.angle_gamma   90.00
#
_symmetry.space_group_name_H-M   'P 1'
#
loop_
_entity.id
_entity.type
_entity.pdbx_description
1 polymer ?
#
loop_
_entity_poly.entity_id
_entity_poly.type
_entity_poly.pdbx_seq_one_letter_code
_entity_poly.pdbx_strand_id
1 'polypeptide(L)'
;MTRKPLPFVAVTTVALTLTAIAQERDRAKTPDKYKWNLTDLYRDDAAWRAAKDKVASELPHLRRFKGRLTSSGAALADALDKQYALDKELSRLYVYASLLADQDTRDAAHQGMRQEMAQLASQFSAEGAFIEPELLHAEKPVLEKLIASEPRLTVYRFYLEDVARRGAHTLTENEEKILADAGPLAGGPSEIYTILTNADFPYPTVTLSDGRSVKLDQAAFSDLRMLPNRGDREKVMSAFFNALGSFGRTFGTTINSEVQKVQFFRKARKYDSALEASLNGPNIPISVYTNLIDGVNRNLTAFHRYLKLRKRMLGVEQLHYYDLYAPLVASV
;
A
#
# COMPACT_ATOMS: atom_id res chain seq x y z
N MET A 1 64.45 -41.86 55.00
CA MET A 1 63.54 -40.70 55.15
C MET A 1 63.13 -40.25 53.76
N THR A 2 61.90 -40.57 53.39
CA THR A 2 61.31 -40.47 52.04
C THR A 2 60.39 -39.25 51.96
N ARG A 3 60.62 -38.34 51.00
CA ARG A 3 59.71 -37.23 50.69
C ARG A 3 58.80 -37.62 49.53
N LYS A 4 57.48 -37.53 49.75
CA LYS A 4 56.42 -37.68 48.73
C LYS A 4 56.16 -36.36 47.98
N PRO A 5 55.73 -36.37 46.72
CA PRO A 5 55.30 -35.17 46.00
C PRO A 5 53.81 -34.83 46.23
N LEU A 6 53.47 -33.54 46.13
CA LEU A 6 52.11 -32.98 46.22
C LEU A 6 51.25 -33.29 44.99
N PRO A 7 49.90 -33.31 45.11
CA PRO A 7 49.00 -33.55 43.98
C PRO A 7 48.66 -32.25 43.22
N PHE A 8 48.51 -32.41 41.91
CA PHE A 8 47.96 -31.43 40.97
C PHE A 8 46.50 -31.10 41.31
N VAL A 9 46.17 -29.81 41.41
CA VAL A 9 44.79 -29.32 41.45
C VAL A 9 44.34 -29.05 40.02
N ALA A 10 43.35 -29.82 39.54
CA ALA A 10 42.71 -29.59 38.26
C ALA A 10 41.73 -28.40 38.39
N VAL A 11 41.94 -27.36 37.60
CA VAL A 11 41.01 -26.24 37.45
C VAL A 11 39.97 -26.63 36.40
N THR A 12 38.75 -26.93 36.85
CA THR A 12 37.62 -27.22 35.96
C THR A 12 37.01 -25.90 35.48
N THR A 13 37.26 -25.53 34.23
CA THR A 13 36.61 -24.40 33.55
C THR A 13 35.15 -24.75 33.27
N VAL A 14 34.21 -24.17 34.01
CA VAL A 14 32.78 -24.22 33.68
C VAL A 14 32.54 -23.24 32.54
N ALA A 15 32.40 -23.76 31.32
CA ALA A 15 31.90 -23.00 30.19
C ALA A 15 30.40 -22.75 30.38
N LEU A 16 30.04 -21.55 30.83
CA LEU A 16 28.66 -21.03 30.73
C LEU A 16 28.37 -20.76 29.25
N THR A 17 27.78 -21.75 28.57
CA THR A 17 27.14 -21.51 27.29
C THR A 17 25.85 -20.74 27.55
N LEU A 18 25.95 -19.40 27.46
CA LEU A 18 24.80 -18.56 27.13
C LEU A 18 24.29 -19.02 25.77
N THR A 19 23.41 -20.01 25.76
CA THR A 19 22.53 -20.25 24.63
C THR A 19 21.68 -18.99 24.54
N ALA A 20 22.08 -18.07 23.66
CA ALA A 20 21.14 -17.14 23.09
C ALA A 20 19.96 -18.01 22.66
N ILE A 21 18.81 -17.84 23.31
CA ILE A 21 17.58 -18.51 22.91
C ILE A 21 17.34 -17.99 21.50
N ALA A 22 17.81 -18.74 20.51
CA ALA A 22 17.50 -18.47 19.12
C ALA A 22 15.97 -18.41 19.09
N GLN A 23 15.42 -17.27 18.68
CA GLN A 23 13.99 -17.12 18.48
C GLN A 23 13.52 -18.33 17.68
N GLU A 24 12.65 -19.16 18.27
CA GLU A 24 12.15 -20.38 17.61
C GLU A 24 11.57 -19.97 16.26
N ARG A 25 12.20 -20.46 15.18
CA ARG A 25 11.87 -20.08 13.80
C ARG A 25 10.92 -21.07 13.15
N ASP A 26 10.74 -22.23 13.76
CA ASP A 26 9.75 -23.21 13.33
C ASP A 26 8.38 -22.86 13.91
N ARG A 27 7.46 -22.51 13.01
CA ARG A 27 6.10 -22.14 13.36
C ARG A 27 5.40 -23.22 14.19
N ALA A 28 5.64 -24.50 13.88
CA ALA A 28 5.01 -25.62 14.56
C ALA A 28 5.43 -25.72 16.04
N LYS A 29 6.68 -25.33 16.35
CA LYS A 29 7.27 -25.40 17.69
C LYS A 29 6.98 -24.18 18.56
N THR A 30 6.40 -23.13 17.98
CA THR A 30 5.98 -21.94 18.73
C THR A 30 4.87 -22.34 19.73
N PRO A 31 4.95 -21.97 21.02
CA PRO A 31 3.86 -22.20 21.98
C PRO A 31 2.54 -21.53 21.57
N ASP A 32 1.40 -22.18 21.78
CA ASP A 32 0.09 -21.70 21.32
C ASP A 32 -0.31 -20.33 21.88
N LYS A 33 0.14 -19.99 23.10
CA LYS A 33 -0.07 -18.66 23.69
C LYS A 33 0.55 -17.50 22.88
N TYR A 34 1.48 -17.80 21.97
CA TYR A 34 2.10 -16.83 21.06
C TYR A 34 1.59 -16.99 19.61
N LYS A 35 0.50 -17.74 19.41
CA LYS A 35 -0.19 -17.90 18.12
C LYS A 35 -1.51 -17.14 18.16
N TRP A 36 -1.87 -16.48 17.06
CA TRP A 36 -3.27 -16.07 16.89
C TRP A 36 -4.17 -17.29 16.75
N ASN A 37 -5.42 -17.17 17.18
CA ASN A 37 -6.44 -18.21 17.02
C ASN A 37 -7.27 -17.94 15.76
N LEU A 38 -7.25 -18.88 14.79
CA LEU A 38 -8.05 -18.76 13.56
C LEU A 38 -9.33 -19.61 13.60
N THR A 39 -9.57 -20.35 14.69
CA THR A 39 -10.75 -21.24 14.80
C THR A 39 -12.08 -20.48 14.81
N ASP A 40 -12.06 -19.19 15.16
CA ASP A 40 -13.22 -18.29 15.07
C ASP A 40 -13.64 -18.00 13.61
N LEU A 41 -12.71 -18.10 12.66
CA LEU A 41 -13.00 -17.98 11.22
C LEU A 41 -13.43 -19.32 10.64
N TYR A 42 -12.58 -20.35 10.78
CA TYR A 42 -12.88 -21.72 10.39
C TYR A 42 -12.23 -22.66 11.39
N ARG A 43 -12.98 -23.67 11.84
CA ARG A 43 -12.49 -24.66 12.81
C ARG A 43 -11.22 -25.36 12.34
N ASP A 44 -11.17 -25.66 11.05
CA ASP A 44 -10.10 -26.37 10.36
C ASP A 44 -10.15 -26.11 8.85
N ASP A 45 -9.15 -26.59 8.12
CA ASP A 45 -9.04 -26.41 6.68
C ASP A 45 -10.14 -27.14 5.91
N ALA A 46 -10.72 -28.21 6.46
CA ALA A 46 -11.82 -28.92 5.82
C ALA A 46 -13.10 -28.09 5.83
N ALA A 47 -13.41 -27.42 6.95
CA ALA A 47 -14.50 -26.46 7.06
C ALA A 47 -14.29 -25.27 6.10
N TRP A 48 -13.06 -24.79 5.96
CA TRP A 48 -12.71 -23.76 4.99
C TRP A 48 -12.93 -24.24 3.54
N ARG A 49 -12.47 -25.45 3.18
CA ARG A 49 -12.66 -26.00 1.82
C ARG A 49 -14.14 -26.15 1.47
N ALA A 50 -14.95 -26.67 2.38
CA ALA A 50 -16.39 -26.79 2.17
C ALA A 50 -17.07 -25.43 1.96
N ALA A 51 -16.68 -24.41 2.73
CA ALA A 51 -17.20 -23.05 2.55
C ALA A 51 -16.74 -22.42 1.23
N LYS A 52 -15.48 -22.62 0.83
CA LYS A 52 -14.93 -22.17 -0.45
C LYS A 52 -15.68 -22.78 -1.63
N ASP A 53 -15.90 -24.09 -1.62
CA ASP A 53 -16.58 -24.79 -2.71
C ASP A 53 -18.05 -24.35 -2.83
N LYS A 54 -18.71 -24.06 -1.70
CA LYS A 54 -20.04 -23.46 -1.68
C LYS A 54 -20.07 -22.05 -2.28
N VAL A 55 -19.09 -21.19 -1.95
CA VAL A 55 -19.02 -19.84 -2.55
C VAL A 55 -18.79 -19.96 -4.06
N ALA A 56 -17.86 -20.83 -4.48
CA ALA A 56 -17.53 -21.05 -5.89
C ALA A 56 -18.74 -21.47 -6.72
N SER A 57 -19.59 -22.37 -6.20
CA SER A 57 -20.81 -22.80 -6.91
C SER A 57 -21.88 -21.72 -7.01
N GLU A 58 -21.86 -20.73 -6.10
CA GLU A 58 -22.83 -19.64 -6.05
C GLU A 58 -22.42 -18.41 -6.88
N LEU A 59 -21.14 -18.28 -7.27
CA LEU A 59 -20.65 -17.15 -8.07
C LEU A 59 -21.41 -16.98 -9.40
N PRO A 60 -21.65 -18.03 -10.22
CA PRO A 60 -22.33 -17.88 -11.51
C PRO A 60 -23.76 -17.34 -11.39
N HIS A 61 -24.39 -17.44 -10.20
CA HIS A 61 -25.72 -16.91 -9.97
C HIS A 61 -25.79 -15.39 -10.05
N LEU A 62 -24.66 -14.67 -9.96
CA LEU A 62 -24.64 -13.21 -10.17
C LEU A 62 -25.08 -12.84 -11.60
N ARG A 63 -24.75 -13.66 -12.61
CA ARG A 63 -25.10 -13.39 -14.02
C ARG A 63 -26.59 -13.20 -14.26
N ARG A 64 -27.45 -13.77 -13.41
CA ARG A 64 -28.91 -13.68 -13.56
C ARG A 64 -29.44 -12.24 -13.41
N PHE A 65 -28.67 -11.35 -12.80
CA PHE A 65 -29.03 -9.95 -12.58
C PHE A 65 -28.61 -9.03 -13.74
N LYS A 66 -27.77 -9.52 -14.66
CA LYS A 66 -27.26 -8.75 -15.79
C LYS A 66 -28.39 -8.23 -16.67
N GLY A 67 -28.37 -6.94 -16.97
CA GLY A 67 -29.37 -6.20 -17.73
C GLY A 67 -30.70 -5.98 -16.99
N ARG A 68 -30.77 -6.28 -15.69
CA ARG A 68 -32.01 -6.21 -14.90
C ARG A 68 -31.91 -5.35 -13.65
N LEU A 69 -30.73 -4.80 -13.34
CA LEU A 69 -30.48 -4.08 -12.09
C LEU A 69 -31.40 -2.88 -11.88
N THR A 70 -31.81 -2.21 -12.96
CA THR A 70 -32.68 -1.02 -12.89
C THR A 70 -34.15 -1.31 -13.18
N SER A 71 -34.53 -2.58 -13.35
CA SER A 71 -35.90 -2.97 -13.70
C SER A 71 -36.93 -2.73 -12.59
N SER A 72 -36.51 -2.86 -11.32
CA SER A 72 -37.31 -2.58 -10.13
C SER A 72 -36.42 -2.46 -8.89
N GLY A 73 -36.91 -1.81 -7.82
CA GLY A 73 -36.17 -1.72 -6.56
C GLY A 73 -35.85 -3.10 -5.96
N ALA A 74 -36.79 -4.04 -6.05
CA ALA A 74 -36.60 -5.41 -5.59
C ALA A 74 -35.50 -6.16 -6.37
N ALA A 75 -35.44 -6.01 -7.70
CA ALA A 75 -34.40 -6.63 -8.52
C ALA A 75 -33.00 -6.08 -8.18
N LEU A 76 -32.90 -4.77 -7.92
CA LEU A 76 -31.66 -4.15 -7.46
C LEU A 76 -31.26 -4.67 -6.08
N ALA A 77 -32.21 -4.73 -5.14
CA ALA A 77 -31.96 -5.21 -3.78
C ALA A 77 -31.49 -6.66 -3.80
N ASP A 78 -32.14 -7.54 -4.54
CA ASP A 78 -31.75 -8.96 -4.64
C ASP A 78 -30.34 -9.14 -5.23
N ALA A 79 -29.94 -8.27 -6.16
CA ALA A 79 -28.61 -8.28 -6.74
C ALA A 79 -27.53 -7.85 -5.74
N LEU A 80 -27.77 -6.74 -5.04
CA LEU A 80 -26.84 -6.21 -4.04
C LEU A 80 -26.75 -7.14 -2.81
N ASP A 81 -27.88 -7.66 -2.33
CA ASP A 81 -27.92 -8.66 -1.25
C ASP A 81 -27.03 -9.86 -1.61
N LYS A 82 -27.16 -10.37 -2.84
CA LYS A 82 -26.35 -11.51 -3.32
C LYS A 82 -24.87 -11.16 -3.46
N GLN A 83 -24.54 -10.01 -4.06
CA GLN A 83 -23.17 -9.56 -4.25
C GLN A 83 -22.46 -9.40 -2.90
N TYR A 84 -23.04 -8.66 -1.97
CA TYR A 84 -22.43 -8.39 -0.67
C TYR A 84 -22.39 -9.63 0.24
N ALA A 85 -23.35 -10.55 0.12
CA ALA A 85 -23.28 -11.83 0.81
C ALA A 85 -22.09 -12.67 0.31
N LEU A 86 -21.86 -12.73 -1.01
CA LEU A 86 -20.71 -13.43 -1.58
C LEU A 86 -19.39 -12.75 -1.22
N ASP A 87 -19.32 -11.43 -1.31
CA ASP A 87 -18.13 -10.64 -0.96
C ASP A 87 -17.70 -10.85 0.50
N LYS A 88 -18.68 -10.87 1.42
CA LYS A 88 -18.43 -11.14 2.84
C LYS A 88 -17.83 -12.52 3.08
N GLU A 89 -18.39 -13.56 2.47
CA GLU A 89 -17.89 -14.94 2.61
C GLU A 89 -16.51 -15.10 1.95
N LEU A 90 -16.31 -14.50 0.77
CA LEU A 90 -15.03 -14.47 0.08
C LEU A 90 -13.94 -13.78 0.92
N SER A 91 -14.27 -12.65 1.54
CA SER A 91 -13.39 -11.93 2.47
C SER A 91 -13.01 -12.81 3.67
N ARG A 92 -13.98 -13.49 4.28
CA ARG A 92 -13.72 -14.41 5.41
C ARG A 92 -12.79 -15.55 5.00
N LEU A 93 -13.03 -16.17 3.84
CA LEU A 93 -12.19 -17.23 3.27
C LEU A 93 -10.77 -16.75 2.99
N TYR A 94 -10.63 -15.56 2.40
CA TYR A 94 -9.34 -14.95 2.08
C TYR A 94 -8.52 -14.64 3.33
N VAL A 95 -9.14 -14.02 4.35
CA VAL A 95 -8.45 -13.67 5.60
C VAL A 95 -7.90 -14.93 6.28
N TYR A 96 -8.68 -16.02 6.36
CA TYR A 96 -8.20 -17.27 6.95
C TYR A 96 -6.99 -17.84 6.19
N ALA A 97 -7.09 -17.97 4.86
CA ALA A 97 -6.02 -18.51 4.03
C ALA A 97 -4.76 -17.63 4.04
N SER A 98 -4.93 -16.30 3.99
CA SER A 98 -3.81 -15.35 4.03
C SER A 98 -3.10 -15.39 5.38
N LEU A 99 -3.85 -15.37 6.48
CA LEU A 99 -3.25 -15.45 7.82
C LEU A 99 -2.51 -16.78 8.00
N LEU A 100 -3.05 -17.92 7.55
CA LEU A 100 -2.30 -19.18 7.57
C LEU A 100 -1.01 -19.10 6.75
N ALA A 101 -1.07 -18.56 5.54
CA ALA A 101 0.09 -18.40 4.66
C ALA A 101 1.17 -17.47 5.25
N ASP A 102 0.79 -16.48 6.04
CA ASP A 102 1.72 -15.54 6.70
C ASP A 102 2.37 -16.13 7.95
N GLN A 103 1.85 -17.25 8.49
CA GLN A 103 2.47 -17.94 9.64
C GLN A 103 3.80 -18.62 9.27
N ASP A 104 3.89 -19.20 8.07
CA ASP A 104 5.13 -19.74 7.50
C ASP A 104 5.05 -19.68 5.98
N THR A 105 5.82 -18.77 5.38
CA THR A 105 5.82 -18.58 3.93
C THR A 105 6.44 -19.74 3.15
N ARG A 106 7.05 -20.72 3.84
CA ARG A 106 7.58 -21.95 3.26
C ARG A 106 6.55 -23.08 3.17
N ASP A 107 5.40 -22.93 3.84
CA ASP A 107 4.34 -23.94 3.83
C ASP A 107 3.55 -23.89 2.51
N ALA A 108 3.89 -24.79 1.60
CA ALA A 108 3.27 -24.88 0.28
C ALA A 108 1.74 -25.09 0.32
N ALA A 109 1.21 -25.74 1.36
CA ALA A 109 -0.23 -26.00 1.44
C ALA A 109 -1.01 -24.70 1.71
N HIS A 110 -0.57 -23.91 2.68
CA HIS A 110 -1.19 -22.63 3.00
C HIS A 110 -0.92 -21.57 1.92
N GLN A 111 0.26 -21.60 1.28
CA GLN A 111 0.50 -20.79 0.07
C GLN A 111 -0.49 -21.13 -1.05
N GLY A 112 -0.75 -22.43 -1.26
CA GLY A 112 -1.74 -22.92 -2.22
C GLY A 112 -3.15 -22.40 -1.91
N MET A 113 -3.59 -22.46 -0.64
CA MET A 113 -4.88 -21.92 -0.22
C MET A 113 -5.03 -20.43 -0.52
N ARG A 114 -3.98 -19.62 -0.28
CA ARG A 114 -3.98 -18.20 -0.62
C ARG A 114 -4.11 -17.98 -2.14
N GLN A 115 -3.45 -18.81 -2.95
CA GLN A 115 -3.57 -18.76 -4.40
C GLN A 115 -4.97 -19.17 -4.90
N GLU A 116 -5.59 -20.20 -4.29
CA GLU A 116 -6.97 -20.59 -4.57
C GLU A 116 -7.94 -19.41 -4.33
N MET A 117 -7.72 -18.62 -3.28
CA MET A 117 -8.53 -17.42 -3.02
C MET A 117 -8.29 -16.29 -4.02
N ALA A 118 -7.07 -16.09 -4.49
CA ALA A 118 -6.80 -15.13 -5.56
C ALA A 118 -7.56 -15.47 -6.85
N GLN A 119 -7.63 -16.77 -7.19
CA GLN A 119 -8.41 -17.25 -8.34
C GLN A 119 -9.91 -17.05 -8.13
N LEU A 120 -10.43 -17.39 -6.94
CA LEU A 120 -11.85 -17.24 -6.63
C LEU A 120 -12.27 -15.76 -6.62
N ALA A 121 -11.44 -14.87 -6.11
CA ALA A 121 -11.67 -13.43 -6.15
C ALA A 121 -11.68 -12.90 -7.59
N SER A 122 -10.78 -13.37 -8.44
CA SER A 122 -10.79 -13.04 -9.88
C SER A 122 -12.08 -13.50 -10.56
N GLN A 123 -12.59 -14.68 -10.21
CA GLN A 123 -13.87 -15.18 -10.73
C GLN A 123 -15.03 -14.32 -10.24
N PHE A 124 -15.13 -14.04 -8.93
CA PHE A 124 -16.17 -13.16 -8.38
C PHE A 124 -16.20 -11.80 -9.07
N SER A 125 -15.04 -11.17 -9.25
CA SER A 125 -14.93 -9.89 -9.98
C SER A 125 -15.41 -10.01 -11.42
N ALA A 126 -15.07 -11.09 -12.14
CA ALA A 126 -15.54 -11.30 -13.51
C ALA A 126 -17.06 -11.52 -13.58
N GLU A 127 -17.64 -12.27 -12.64
CA GLU A 127 -19.07 -12.53 -12.56
C GLU A 127 -19.88 -11.26 -12.23
N GLY A 128 -19.34 -10.37 -11.40
CA GLY A 128 -19.96 -9.10 -11.00
C GLY A 128 -19.59 -7.89 -11.86
N ALA A 129 -18.72 -8.05 -12.88
CA ALA A 129 -18.13 -6.93 -13.63
C ALA A 129 -19.15 -6.03 -14.35
N PHE A 130 -20.37 -6.52 -14.56
CA PHE A 130 -21.45 -5.75 -15.20
C PHE A 130 -22.16 -4.81 -14.21
N ILE A 131 -22.09 -5.05 -12.90
CA ILE A 131 -22.98 -4.41 -11.92
C ILE A 131 -22.75 -2.91 -11.88
N GLU A 132 -21.50 -2.50 -11.65
CA GLU A 132 -21.16 -1.09 -11.53
C GLU A 132 -21.32 -0.34 -12.86
N PRO A 133 -20.88 -0.86 -14.03
CA PRO A 133 -21.19 -0.24 -15.31
C PRO A 133 -22.69 -0.06 -15.56
N GLU A 134 -23.53 -1.07 -15.32
CA GLU A 134 -24.98 -0.94 -15.51
C GLU A 134 -25.60 0.14 -14.60
N LEU A 135 -25.13 0.26 -13.36
CA LEU A 135 -25.57 1.31 -12.44
C LEU A 135 -25.04 2.70 -12.82
N LEU A 136 -23.81 2.81 -13.34
CA LEU A 136 -23.24 4.07 -13.84
C LEU A 136 -24.01 4.64 -15.04
N HIS A 137 -24.57 3.75 -15.88
CA HIS A 137 -25.44 4.15 -16.99
C HIS A 137 -26.86 4.54 -16.54
N ALA A 138 -27.24 4.21 -15.30
CA ALA A 138 -28.52 4.65 -14.76
C ALA A 138 -28.44 6.12 -14.36
N GLU A 139 -29.39 6.93 -14.86
CA GLU A 139 -29.48 8.32 -14.44
C GLU A 139 -29.80 8.41 -12.93
N LYS A 140 -29.22 9.40 -12.25
CA LYS A 140 -29.44 9.62 -10.80
C LYS A 140 -30.92 9.58 -10.38
N PRO A 141 -31.88 10.21 -11.08
CA PRO A 141 -33.30 10.14 -10.72
C PRO A 141 -33.88 8.71 -10.75
N VAL A 142 -33.35 7.83 -11.62
CA VAL A 142 -33.76 6.42 -11.68
C VAL A 142 -33.32 5.71 -10.40
N LEU A 143 -32.06 5.85 -10.01
CA LEU A 143 -31.53 5.25 -8.79
C LEU A 143 -32.25 5.76 -7.54
N GLU A 144 -32.53 7.07 -7.46
CA GLU A 144 -33.30 7.67 -6.35
C GLU A 144 -34.72 7.07 -6.25
N LYS A 145 -35.40 6.88 -7.39
CA LYS A 145 -36.72 6.25 -7.43
C LYS A 145 -36.66 4.79 -6.97
N LEU A 146 -35.64 4.03 -7.40
CA LEU A 146 -35.46 2.64 -6.98
C LEU A 146 -35.26 2.56 -5.47
N ILE A 147 -34.36 3.37 -4.91
CA ILE A 147 -34.09 3.46 -3.47
C ILE A 147 -35.37 3.80 -2.69
N ALA A 148 -36.19 4.74 -3.19
CA ALA A 148 -37.44 5.11 -2.54
C ALA A 148 -38.51 4.00 -2.60
N SER A 149 -38.47 3.14 -3.62
CA SER A 149 -39.47 2.09 -3.85
C SER A 149 -39.25 0.79 -3.05
N GLU A 150 -38.04 0.54 -2.56
CA GLU A 150 -37.66 -0.72 -1.88
C GLU A 150 -36.86 -0.43 -0.60
N PRO A 151 -37.46 -0.60 0.60
CA PRO A 151 -36.80 -0.32 1.87
C PRO A 151 -35.47 -1.04 2.08
N ARG A 152 -35.27 -2.25 1.52
CA ARG A 152 -33.99 -2.98 1.62
C ARG A 152 -32.82 -2.20 1.02
N LEU A 153 -33.06 -1.32 0.05
CA LEU A 153 -32.01 -0.49 -0.56
C LEU A 153 -31.45 0.59 0.37
N THR A 154 -32.09 0.84 1.51
CA THR A 154 -31.62 1.86 2.47
C THR A 154 -30.20 1.60 2.94
N VAL A 155 -29.81 0.33 3.18
CA VAL A 155 -28.44 -0.02 3.61
C VAL A 155 -27.41 0.18 2.50
N TYR A 156 -27.84 0.19 1.24
CA TYR A 156 -27.00 0.38 0.06
C TYR A 156 -27.02 1.81 -0.48
N ARG A 157 -27.78 2.71 0.16
CA ARG A 157 -27.98 4.09 -0.29
C ARG A 157 -26.65 4.80 -0.59
N PHE A 158 -25.70 4.74 0.34
CA PHE A 158 -24.40 5.39 0.17
C PHE A 158 -23.65 4.88 -1.07
N TYR A 159 -23.61 3.55 -1.26
CA TYR A 159 -23.00 2.95 -2.44
C TYR A 159 -23.68 3.44 -3.73
N LEU A 160 -25.01 3.39 -3.79
CA LEU A 160 -25.76 3.79 -4.99
C LEU A 160 -25.65 5.28 -5.30
N GLU A 161 -25.69 6.14 -4.29
CA GLU A 161 -25.47 7.58 -4.44
C GLU A 161 -24.04 7.88 -4.90
N ASP A 162 -23.05 7.10 -4.44
CA ASP A 162 -21.66 7.23 -4.87
C ASP A 162 -21.44 6.77 -6.33
N VAL A 163 -22.09 5.67 -6.75
CA VAL A 163 -22.10 5.27 -8.17
C VAL A 163 -22.73 6.39 -9.02
N ALA A 164 -23.89 6.91 -8.62
CA ALA A 164 -24.57 7.99 -9.34
C ALA A 164 -23.69 9.25 -9.47
N ARG A 165 -22.98 9.60 -8.40
CA ARG A 165 -22.03 10.71 -8.36
C ARG A 165 -20.89 10.54 -9.38
N ARG A 166 -20.37 9.31 -9.54
CA ARG A 166 -19.32 9.00 -10.51
C ARG A 166 -19.83 8.94 -11.95
N GLY A 167 -21.10 8.61 -12.16
CA GLY A 167 -21.73 8.61 -13.49
C GLY A 167 -21.59 9.93 -14.25
N ALA A 168 -21.54 11.07 -13.55
CA ALA A 168 -21.29 12.38 -14.17
C ALA A 168 -19.93 12.51 -14.89
N HIS A 169 -18.97 11.65 -14.52
CA HIS A 169 -17.59 11.62 -15.04
C HIS A 169 -17.28 10.33 -15.83
N THR A 170 -18.30 9.49 -16.02
CA THR A 170 -18.26 8.31 -16.89
C THR A 170 -18.64 8.73 -18.30
N LEU A 171 -17.87 8.28 -19.28
CA LEU A 171 -18.06 8.60 -20.69
C LEU A 171 -18.87 7.51 -21.38
N THR A 172 -19.13 7.68 -22.67
CA THR A 172 -19.71 6.61 -23.48
C THR A 172 -18.75 5.42 -23.56
N GLU A 173 -19.26 4.22 -23.85
CA GLU A 173 -18.45 3.01 -23.98
C GLU A 173 -17.26 3.19 -24.95
N ASN A 174 -17.48 3.85 -26.09
CA ASN A 174 -16.42 4.12 -27.07
C ASN A 174 -15.36 5.10 -26.54
N GLU A 175 -15.78 6.13 -25.80
CA GLU A 175 -14.85 7.10 -25.19
C GLU A 175 -14.06 6.47 -24.05
N GLU A 176 -14.70 5.68 -23.19
CA GLU A 176 -14.03 4.89 -22.15
C GLU A 176 -13.01 3.91 -22.74
N LYS A 177 -13.37 3.26 -23.86
CA LYS A 177 -12.45 2.41 -24.60
C LYS A 177 -11.23 3.17 -25.12
N ILE A 178 -11.42 4.36 -25.69
CA ILE A 178 -10.30 5.20 -26.16
C ILE A 178 -9.38 5.58 -24.98
N LEU A 179 -9.96 5.96 -23.83
CA LEU A 179 -9.18 6.28 -22.64
C LEU A 179 -8.40 5.07 -22.11
N ALA A 180 -8.99 3.88 -22.14
CA ALA A 180 -8.31 2.63 -21.78
C ALA A 180 -7.18 2.29 -22.74
N ASP A 181 -7.42 2.41 -24.06
CA ASP A 181 -6.42 2.16 -25.10
C ASP A 181 -5.24 3.17 -25.04
N ALA A 182 -5.46 4.37 -24.48
CA ALA A 182 -4.40 5.35 -24.19
C ALA A 182 -3.55 4.99 -22.94
N GLY A 183 -3.95 3.99 -22.16
CA GLY A 183 -3.29 3.57 -20.92
C GLY A 183 -1.78 3.30 -21.04
N PRO A 184 -1.31 2.51 -22.04
CA PRO A 184 0.12 2.27 -22.22
C PRO A 184 0.93 3.54 -22.51
N LEU A 185 0.39 4.46 -23.32
CA LEU A 185 0.99 5.77 -23.56
C LEU A 185 1.04 6.60 -22.27
N ALA A 186 -0.06 6.59 -21.52
CA ALA A 186 -0.20 7.28 -20.25
C ALA A 186 0.75 6.73 -19.16
N GLY A 187 1.15 5.46 -19.23
CA GLY A 187 2.13 4.86 -18.31
C GLY A 187 3.58 5.30 -18.54
N GLY A 188 3.90 5.78 -19.76
CA GLY A 188 5.26 6.08 -20.19
C GLY A 188 6.09 6.97 -19.26
N PRO A 189 5.57 8.12 -18.77
CA PRO A 189 6.34 9.01 -17.89
C PRO A 189 6.83 8.34 -16.60
N SER A 190 5.97 7.53 -15.97
CA SER A 190 6.33 6.81 -14.74
C SER A 190 7.36 5.71 -15.00
N GLU A 191 7.20 4.97 -16.11
CA GLU A 191 8.14 3.92 -16.51
C GLU A 191 9.52 4.50 -16.82
N ILE A 192 9.57 5.59 -17.59
CA ILE A 192 10.81 6.31 -17.91
C ILE A 192 11.51 6.78 -16.63
N TYR A 193 10.77 7.37 -15.69
CA TYR A 193 11.33 7.77 -14.40
C TYR A 193 11.90 6.55 -13.66
N THR A 194 11.15 5.46 -13.58
CA THR A 194 11.53 4.24 -12.86
C THR A 194 12.80 3.61 -13.41
N ILE A 195 12.86 3.40 -14.74
CA ILE A 195 14.04 2.86 -15.41
C ILE A 195 15.23 3.78 -15.21
N LEU A 196 15.05 5.08 -15.45
CA LEU A 196 16.12 6.05 -15.25
C LEU A 196 16.65 5.96 -13.82
N THR A 197 15.82 6.14 -12.80
CA THR A 197 16.30 6.26 -11.42
C THR A 197 16.73 4.96 -10.75
N ASN A 198 16.33 3.80 -11.28
CA ASN A 198 16.63 2.50 -10.64
C ASN A 198 17.67 1.68 -11.40
N ALA A 199 17.82 1.88 -12.71
CA ALA A 199 18.74 1.11 -13.54
C ALA A 199 19.84 2.00 -14.15
N ASP A 200 19.45 3.07 -14.84
CA ASP A 200 20.37 3.76 -15.76
C ASP A 200 21.08 4.97 -15.14
N PHE A 201 20.54 5.53 -14.05
CA PHE A 201 21.04 6.77 -13.49
C PHE A 201 22.50 6.60 -13.03
N PRO A 202 23.44 7.44 -13.52
CA PRO A 202 24.85 7.33 -13.18
C PRO A 202 25.11 7.94 -11.79
N TYR A 203 24.61 7.29 -10.75
CA TYR A 203 24.80 7.73 -9.37
C TYR A 203 26.29 7.84 -9.03
N PRO A 204 26.72 8.91 -8.35
CA PRO A 204 28.11 9.12 -8.03
C PRO A 204 28.58 8.16 -6.94
N THR A 205 29.88 7.94 -6.86
CA THR A 205 30.51 7.26 -5.72
C THR A 205 31.08 8.31 -4.77
N VAL A 206 30.86 8.13 -3.47
CA VAL A 206 31.41 9.01 -2.43
C VAL A 206 32.33 8.22 -1.50
N THR A 207 33.47 8.82 -1.16
CA THR A 207 34.37 8.28 -0.11
C THR A 207 34.05 8.96 1.21
N LEU A 208 33.67 8.17 2.21
CA LEU A 208 33.36 8.61 3.56
C LEU A 208 34.63 8.84 4.40
N SER A 209 34.48 9.48 5.55
CA SER A 209 35.58 9.75 6.49
C SER A 209 36.23 8.49 7.07
N ASP A 210 35.49 7.37 7.11
CA ASP A 210 35.98 6.05 7.54
C ASP A 210 36.71 5.27 6.42
N GLY A 211 36.87 5.88 5.24
CA GLY A 211 37.55 5.28 4.10
C GLY A 211 36.66 4.41 3.21
N ARG A 212 35.39 4.16 3.58
CA ARG A 212 34.46 3.42 2.73
C ARG A 212 34.11 4.22 1.48
N SER A 213 34.16 3.56 0.33
CA SER A 213 33.69 4.08 -0.95
C SER A 213 32.34 3.46 -1.27
N VAL A 214 31.30 4.27 -1.43
CA VAL A 214 29.92 3.80 -1.60
C VAL A 214 29.29 4.45 -2.82
N LYS A 215 28.68 3.63 -3.70
CA LYS A 215 27.83 4.11 -4.79
C LYS A 215 26.56 4.71 -4.18
N LEU A 216 26.29 5.97 -4.48
CA LEU A 216 25.23 6.74 -3.83
C LEU A 216 23.91 6.69 -4.61
N ASP A 217 23.34 5.50 -4.72
CA ASP A 217 21.97 5.32 -5.21
C ASP A 217 20.92 5.76 -4.16
N GLN A 218 19.63 5.59 -4.44
CA GLN A 218 18.55 6.04 -3.56
C GLN A 218 18.53 5.35 -2.20
N ALA A 219 18.84 4.05 -2.15
CA ALA A 219 18.88 3.28 -0.92
C ALA A 219 20.09 3.73 -0.07
N ALA A 220 21.27 3.81 -0.70
CA ALA A 220 22.47 4.32 -0.05
C ALA A 220 22.27 5.77 0.44
N PHE A 221 21.61 6.63 -0.32
CA PHE A 221 21.31 8.00 0.14
C PHE A 221 20.41 8.00 1.39
N SER A 222 19.39 7.14 1.43
CA SER A 222 18.48 7.02 2.58
C SER A 222 19.22 6.65 3.86
N ASP A 223 20.21 5.76 3.74
CA ASP A 223 21.03 5.30 4.85
C ASP A 223 22.14 6.28 5.22
N LEU A 224 22.83 6.86 4.25
CA LEU A 224 24.03 7.66 4.49
C LEU A 224 23.71 9.11 4.91
N ARG A 225 22.51 9.62 4.61
CA ARG A 225 22.07 10.96 5.05
C ARG A 225 21.85 11.06 6.58
N MET A 226 21.84 9.94 7.29
CA MET A 226 21.69 9.88 8.75
C MET A 226 23.01 9.56 9.48
N LEU A 227 24.16 9.59 8.78
CA LEU A 227 25.45 9.31 9.42
C LEU A 227 25.75 10.28 10.58
N PRO A 228 26.43 9.83 11.65
CA PRO A 228 26.83 10.70 12.76
C PRO A 228 27.77 11.83 12.31
N ASN A 229 28.70 11.51 11.39
CA ASN A 229 29.66 12.47 10.86
C ASN A 229 28.96 13.51 9.95
N ARG A 230 29.00 14.79 10.36
CA ARG A 230 28.36 15.89 9.64
C ARG A 230 28.95 16.15 8.25
N GLY A 231 30.27 16.07 8.11
CA GLY A 231 30.95 16.28 6.82
C GLY A 231 30.60 15.19 5.80
N ASP A 232 30.42 13.95 6.26
CA ASP A 232 29.94 12.87 5.39
C ASP A 232 28.48 13.10 4.96
N ARG A 233 27.60 13.55 5.86
CA ARG A 233 26.21 13.91 5.47
C ARG A 233 26.17 15.03 4.43
N GLU A 234 26.98 16.07 4.60
CA GLU A 234 27.07 17.18 3.64
C GLU A 234 27.58 16.71 2.27
N LYS A 235 28.63 15.89 2.25
CA LYS A 235 29.18 15.28 1.03
C LYS A 235 28.15 14.41 0.32
N VAL A 236 27.46 13.54 1.06
CA VAL A 236 26.38 12.68 0.57
C VAL A 236 25.25 13.50 -0.04
N MET A 237 24.73 14.49 0.71
CA MET A 237 23.64 15.34 0.25
C MET A 237 24.00 16.10 -1.03
N SER A 238 25.18 16.70 -1.06
CA SER A 238 25.65 17.50 -2.20
C SER A 238 25.88 16.62 -3.44
N ALA A 239 26.56 15.48 -3.28
CA ALA A 239 26.83 14.57 -4.40
C ALA A 239 25.54 14.04 -5.03
N PHE A 240 24.58 13.61 -4.21
CA PHE A 240 23.30 13.09 -4.67
C PHE A 240 22.50 14.14 -5.46
N PHE A 241 22.29 15.32 -4.88
CA PHE A 241 21.49 16.36 -5.52
C PHE A 241 22.18 17.06 -6.68
N ASN A 242 23.52 17.15 -6.70
CA ASN A 242 24.26 17.63 -7.88
C ASN A 242 24.11 16.66 -9.06
N ALA A 243 24.19 15.35 -8.81
CA ALA A 243 23.95 14.35 -9.84
C ALA A 243 22.52 14.47 -10.39
N LEU A 244 21.50 14.52 -9.54
CA LEU A 244 20.10 14.74 -9.96
C LEU A 244 19.92 16.06 -10.72
N GLY A 245 20.54 17.14 -10.24
CA GLY A 245 20.50 18.45 -10.87
C GLY A 245 21.05 18.45 -12.30
N SER A 246 22.07 17.64 -12.59
CA SER A 246 22.61 17.51 -13.96
C SER A 246 21.59 16.93 -14.96
N PHE A 247 20.59 16.17 -14.47
CA PHE A 247 19.48 15.62 -15.24
C PHE A 247 18.18 16.42 -15.06
N GLY A 248 18.23 17.64 -14.52
CA GLY A 248 17.03 18.45 -14.24
C GLY A 248 16.12 18.65 -15.45
N ARG A 249 16.67 18.72 -16.68
CA ARG A 249 15.88 18.80 -17.92
C ARG A 249 15.11 17.52 -18.23
N THR A 250 15.73 16.36 -18.02
CA THR A 250 15.11 15.06 -18.20
C THR A 250 14.00 14.87 -17.18
N PHE A 251 14.28 15.08 -15.89
CA PHE A 251 13.26 15.02 -14.84
C PHE A 251 12.13 16.02 -15.08
N GLY A 252 12.46 17.25 -15.48
CA GLY A 252 11.49 18.30 -15.81
C GLY A 252 10.56 17.91 -16.97
N THR A 253 11.11 17.34 -18.04
CA THR A 253 10.30 16.86 -19.17
C THR A 253 9.44 15.67 -18.77
N THR A 254 9.98 14.72 -18.00
CA THR A 254 9.23 13.55 -17.51
C THR A 254 8.06 13.95 -16.63
N ILE A 255 8.26 14.84 -15.65
CA ILE A 255 7.16 15.31 -14.79
C ILE A 255 6.16 16.16 -15.58
N ASN A 256 6.60 16.95 -16.56
CA ASN A 256 5.68 17.68 -17.43
C ASN A 256 4.77 16.72 -18.22
N SER A 257 5.32 15.64 -18.78
CA SER A 257 4.51 14.61 -19.47
C SER A 257 3.50 13.95 -18.53
N GLU A 258 3.86 13.70 -17.27
CA GLU A 258 2.95 13.23 -16.24
C GLU A 258 1.82 14.24 -15.96
N VAL A 259 2.14 15.53 -15.86
CA VAL A 259 1.14 16.60 -15.71
C VAL A 259 0.22 16.68 -16.93
N GLN A 260 0.75 16.57 -18.16
CA GLN A 260 -0.06 16.57 -19.38
C GLN A 260 -1.03 15.38 -19.41
N LYS A 261 -0.58 14.19 -19.01
CA LYS A 261 -1.44 13.01 -18.82
C LYS A 261 -2.58 13.31 -17.86
N VAL A 262 -2.27 13.82 -16.67
CA VAL A 262 -3.29 14.16 -15.65
C VAL A 262 -4.31 15.16 -16.22
N GLN A 263 -3.84 16.18 -16.95
CA GLN A 263 -4.71 17.19 -17.56
C GLN A 263 -5.59 16.62 -18.67
N PHE A 264 -5.06 15.68 -19.47
CA PHE A 264 -5.83 14.99 -20.50
C PHE A 264 -6.99 14.20 -19.89
N PHE A 265 -6.74 13.30 -18.93
CA PHE A 265 -7.78 12.47 -18.31
C PHE A 265 -8.80 13.30 -17.52
N ARG A 266 -8.33 14.31 -16.77
CA ARG A 266 -9.20 15.26 -16.06
C ARG A 266 -10.19 15.92 -17.03
N LYS A 267 -9.70 16.47 -18.15
CA LYS A 267 -10.55 17.14 -19.15
C LYS A 267 -11.50 16.16 -19.81
N ALA A 268 -11.01 14.99 -20.24
CA ALA A 268 -11.82 13.96 -20.87
C ALA A 268 -12.98 13.54 -19.96
N ARG A 269 -12.72 13.34 -18.67
CA ARG A 269 -13.72 12.99 -17.64
C ARG A 269 -14.46 14.17 -17.03
N LYS A 270 -14.36 15.36 -17.63
CA LYS A 270 -15.15 16.56 -17.26
C LYS A 270 -14.97 17.00 -15.80
N TYR A 271 -13.75 16.89 -15.27
CA TYR A 271 -13.41 17.44 -13.95
C TYR A 271 -12.90 18.88 -14.04
N ASP A 272 -13.28 19.71 -13.07
CA ASP A 272 -12.86 21.11 -13.03
C ASP A 272 -11.37 21.23 -12.71
N SER A 273 -10.85 20.33 -11.87
CA SER A 273 -9.43 20.30 -11.50
C SER A 273 -8.86 18.89 -11.40
N ALA A 274 -7.54 18.78 -11.51
CA ALA A 274 -6.82 17.52 -11.31
C ALA A 274 -6.98 17.00 -9.86
N LEU A 275 -7.07 17.94 -8.90
CA LEU A 275 -7.30 17.61 -7.50
C LEU A 275 -8.68 16.98 -7.29
N GLU A 276 -9.72 17.58 -7.87
CA GLU A 276 -11.07 17.02 -7.85
C GLU A 276 -11.09 15.62 -8.45
N ALA A 277 -10.50 15.42 -9.63
CA ALA A 277 -10.42 14.13 -10.29
C ALA A 277 -9.77 13.06 -9.39
N SER A 278 -8.68 13.41 -8.70
CA SER A 278 -7.96 12.49 -7.80
C SER A 278 -8.74 12.18 -6.51
N LEU A 279 -9.56 13.12 -6.03
CA LEU A 279 -10.32 12.98 -4.79
C LEU A 279 -11.73 12.43 -5.00
N ASN A 280 -12.22 12.41 -6.25
CA ASN A 280 -13.55 11.94 -6.60
C ASN A 280 -13.71 10.44 -6.30
N GLY A 281 -12.73 9.59 -6.63
CA GLY A 281 -12.78 8.15 -6.35
C GLY A 281 -13.08 7.82 -4.87
N PRO A 282 -12.29 8.31 -3.90
CA PRO A 282 -12.56 8.11 -2.47
C PRO A 282 -13.67 9.02 -1.89
N ASN A 283 -14.39 9.78 -2.72
CA ASN A 283 -15.43 10.73 -2.31
C ASN A 283 -14.95 11.75 -1.26
N ILE A 284 -13.76 12.33 -1.48
CA ILE A 284 -13.15 13.31 -0.58
C ILE A 284 -13.44 14.72 -1.11
N PRO A 285 -14.09 15.60 -0.33
CA PRO A 285 -14.26 17.00 -0.72
C PRO A 285 -12.91 17.73 -0.85
N ILE A 286 -12.78 18.60 -1.85
CA ILE A 286 -11.59 19.45 -2.07
C ILE A 286 -11.25 20.29 -0.81
N SER A 287 -12.27 20.66 -0.03
CA SER A 287 -12.10 21.41 1.22
C SER A 287 -11.26 20.63 2.26
N VAL A 288 -11.30 19.29 2.29
CA VAL A 288 -10.49 18.50 3.22
C VAL A 288 -8.99 18.67 2.91
N TYR A 289 -8.63 18.61 1.63
CA TYR A 289 -7.25 18.78 1.17
C TYR A 289 -6.73 20.21 1.42
N THR A 290 -7.53 21.22 1.07
CA THR A 290 -7.16 22.63 1.25
C THR A 290 -7.11 23.03 2.72
N ASN A 291 -8.05 22.55 3.55
CA ASN A 291 -8.01 22.76 5.01
C ASN A 291 -6.78 22.15 5.67
N LEU A 292 -6.29 20.99 5.17
CA LEU A 292 -5.03 20.41 5.64
C LEU A 292 -3.86 21.35 5.35
N ILE A 293 -3.75 21.86 4.13
CA ILE A 293 -2.70 22.82 3.74
C ILE A 293 -2.76 24.08 4.60
N ASP A 294 -3.94 24.65 4.78
CA ASP A 294 -4.15 25.85 5.59
C ASP A 294 -3.86 25.60 7.07
N GLY A 295 -4.25 24.43 7.58
CA GLY A 295 -3.96 24.00 8.94
C GLY A 295 -2.45 23.87 9.19
N VAL A 296 -1.73 23.22 8.28
CA VAL A 296 -0.26 23.08 8.36
C VAL A 296 0.41 24.44 8.29
N ASN A 297 0.05 25.29 7.32
CA ASN A 297 0.66 26.62 7.14
C ASN A 297 0.50 27.52 8.37
N ARG A 298 -0.70 27.53 8.98
CA ARG A 298 -0.96 28.30 10.21
C ARG A 298 -0.16 27.81 11.42
N ASN A 299 0.27 26.55 11.42
CA ASN A 299 0.96 25.92 12.54
C ASN A 299 2.44 25.64 12.28
N LEU A 300 3.04 26.23 11.24
CA LEU A 300 4.48 26.09 10.94
C LEU A 300 5.39 26.56 12.09
N THR A 301 4.89 27.38 13.01
CA THR A 301 5.63 27.80 14.20
C THR A 301 6.08 26.63 15.08
N ALA A 302 5.30 25.54 15.17
CA ALA A 302 5.68 24.32 15.87
C ALA A 302 6.86 23.62 15.17
N PHE A 303 6.81 23.53 13.84
CA PHE A 303 7.91 22.99 13.03
C PHE A 303 9.17 23.86 13.14
N HIS A 304 9.04 25.19 13.05
CA HIS A 304 10.16 26.11 13.26
C HIS A 304 10.76 25.98 14.67
N ARG A 305 9.93 25.78 15.71
CA ARG A 305 10.41 25.51 17.08
C ARG A 305 11.19 24.20 17.15
N TYR A 306 10.73 23.15 16.48
CA TYR A 306 11.44 21.88 16.36
C TYR A 306 12.79 22.05 15.67
N LEU A 307 12.87 22.78 14.55
CA LEU A 307 14.14 23.06 13.87
C LEU A 307 15.11 23.85 14.77
N LYS A 308 14.63 24.85 15.51
CA LYS A 308 15.44 25.58 16.50
C LYS A 308 15.96 24.68 17.62
N LEU A 309 15.14 23.74 18.10
CA LEU A 309 15.55 22.76 19.10
C LEU A 309 16.62 21.82 18.53
N ARG A 310 16.39 21.25 17.35
CA ARG A 310 17.35 20.39 16.64
C ARG A 310 18.70 21.08 16.44
N LYS A 311 18.70 22.35 15.99
CA LYS A 311 19.90 23.18 15.89
C LYS A 311 20.68 23.25 17.21
N ARG A 312 20.00 23.54 18.33
CA ARG A 312 20.64 23.60 19.66
C ARG A 312 21.19 22.26 20.11
N MET A 313 20.43 21.18 19.91
CA MET A 313 20.84 19.82 20.29
C MET A 313 22.07 19.35 19.50
N LEU A 314 22.16 19.70 18.22
CA LEU A 314 23.31 19.37 17.37
C LEU A 314 24.50 20.31 17.58
N GLY A 315 24.34 21.43 18.27
CA GLY A 315 25.41 22.41 18.51
C GLY A 315 25.92 23.12 17.26
N VAL A 316 25.09 23.25 16.19
CA VAL A 316 25.50 23.84 14.91
C VAL A 316 25.14 25.32 14.80
N GLU A 317 25.99 26.11 14.14
CA GLU A 317 25.75 27.54 13.90
C GLU A 317 24.60 27.79 12.91
N GLN A 318 24.51 26.99 11.86
CA GLN A 318 23.40 26.99 10.90
C GLN A 318 22.91 25.56 10.69
N LEU A 319 21.59 25.39 10.68
CA LEU A 319 20.95 24.10 10.40
C LEU A 319 20.73 23.99 8.89
N HIS A 320 21.35 23.01 8.25
CA HIS A 320 21.18 22.74 6.82
C HIS A 320 20.29 21.50 6.59
N TYR A 321 19.88 21.26 5.34
CA TYR A 321 19.11 20.07 4.98
C TYR A 321 19.80 18.76 5.38
N TYR A 322 21.14 18.70 5.28
CA TYR A 322 21.93 17.54 5.69
C TYR A 322 22.00 17.33 7.22
N ASP A 323 21.42 18.21 8.03
CA ASP A 323 21.33 18.05 9.48
C ASP A 323 19.94 17.51 9.94
N LEU A 324 18.97 17.42 9.03
CA LEU A 324 17.58 17.06 9.38
C LEU A 324 17.38 15.58 9.75
N TYR A 325 18.29 14.71 9.33
CA TYR A 325 18.25 13.26 9.56
C TYR A 325 19.34 12.77 10.51
N ALA A 326 20.18 13.69 11.03
CA ALA A 326 21.19 13.36 12.01
C ALA A 326 20.56 12.77 13.29
N PRO A 327 21.18 11.77 13.92
CA PRO A 327 20.79 11.29 15.25
C PRO A 327 20.87 12.46 16.26
N LEU A 328 19.81 12.64 17.05
CA LEU A 328 19.76 13.72 18.06
C LEU A 328 20.18 13.27 19.46
N VAL A 329 20.18 11.96 19.69
CA VAL A 329 20.55 11.33 20.94
C VAL A 329 21.46 10.15 20.62
N ALA A 330 22.35 9.82 21.55
CA ALA A 330 23.15 8.60 21.42
C ALA A 330 22.21 7.38 21.33
N SER A 331 22.59 6.38 20.53
CA SER A 331 21.87 5.10 20.50
C SER A 331 21.89 4.46 21.90
N VAL A 332 20.72 4.05 22.38
CA VAL A 332 20.57 3.25 23.61
C VAL A 332 20.89 1.80 23.29
#